data_AF-A0AAV2YQ89-F1
#
_entry.id   AF-A0AAV2YQ89-F1
#
_cell.length_a   1.000
_cell.length_b   1.000
_cell.length_c   1.000
_cell.angle_alpha   90.00
_cell.angle_beta   90.00
_cell.angle_gamma   90.00
#
_symmetry.space_group_name_H-M   'P 1'
#
loop_
_entity.id
_entity.type
_entity.pdbx_description
1 polymer ?
#
loop_
_entity_poly.entity_id
_entity_poly.type
_entity_poly.pdbx_seq_one_letter_code
_entity_poly.pdbx_strand_id
1 'polypeptide(L)'
;MLTEMKTLVFSRRISLALWGLITVFYAAKTTFLLILATLYLNFRDTSGALNFVTVVFLYSESAGFLEANHKLIGTAYALLVVPFCYGFVRTVWLLGRNRFLTVVAPSTQANGNTLKIMRPIETFSKRLDSLALERQDSTALLLIFEIFEVSLQTWQAYRTSKSIGNLRVNQTYGIMILINCWSTSMIHYVWEHKRHNPRMARFLSVLVDLILGFVWGVVMQGMLLWPYWSVFLDQSKIGDMLEVPETPDRELQQILVLSATNFLLNVFPFFSSAVRIYEVDVACVGRTVNCSELGLHGSKTELTPVLESFSPYLLGNLAFTDCPALGMPSTLLEFDGVQTIAIRRSTLIEWTTDVAINETTFPALQSVQMIDSIVQCVPTGIMQHRFPSSFEWLRLKSTDVNAFIHGVQDAWWSTHYFHCIDCGLDAAPQAIEYIHDLIDLELSSNELSTLPASLVHGKSPLRYMTLAENRMIRSLDAEVWALVSQLNLLDIQGTNISTIPVDATNDASSDVEIWAFGTPLCSSDSTRPPQLTCEQREKSA
;
A
#
# COMPACT_ATOMS: atom_id res chain seq x y z
N MET A 1 33.24 -35.46 -42.96
CA MET A 1 32.07 -34.57 -43.14
C MET A 1 31.53 -34.24 -41.76
N LEU A 2 31.81 -33.06 -41.23
CA LEU A 2 31.03 -32.34 -40.19
C LEU A 2 31.73 -30.98 -39.96
N THR A 3 32.06 -30.32 -41.07
CA THR A 3 32.51 -28.94 -41.07
C THR A 3 31.29 -28.05 -40.84
N GLU A 4 31.34 -27.33 -39.72
CA GLU A 4 30.87 -25.96 -39.59
C GLU A 4 29.43 -25.62 -40.03
N MET A 5 28.48 -25.71 -39.10
CA MET A 5 27.39 -24.73 -39.04
C MET A 5 27.53 -23.93 -37.74
N LYS A 6 28.23 -22.80 -37.84
CA LYS A 6 28.68 -21.94 -36.73
C LYS A 6 27.61 -20.97 -36.20
N THR A 7 26.46 -20.83 -36.86
CA THR A 7 25.45 -19.80 -36.54
C THR A 7 24.03 -20.30 -36.74
N LEU A 8 23.12 -19.99 -35.79
CA LEU A 8 21.69 -20.22 -35.94
C LEU A 8 21.05 -18.91 -36.40
N VAL A 9 20.61 -18.87 -37.66
CA VAL A 9 20.02 -17.69 -38.30
C VAL A 9 18.52 -17.90 -38.40
N PHE A 10 17.73 -17.06 -37.75
CA PHE A 10 16.27 -17.16 -37.79
C PHE A 10 15.70 -16.55 -39.07
N SER A 11 14.53 -17.05 -39.49
CA SER A 11 13.79 -16.43 -40.59
C SER A 11 13.45 -14.98 -40.26
N ARG A 12 13.23 -14.17 -41.30
CA ARG A 12 12.91 -12.74 -41.15
C ARG A 12 11.70 -12.51 -40.23
N ARG A 13 10.65 -13.33 -40.39
CA ARG A 13 9.42 -13.23 -39.57
C ARG A 13 9.70 -13.52 -38.09
N ILE A 14 10.49 -14.56 -37.80
CA ILE A 14 10.83 -14.94 -36.43
C ILE A 14 11.74 -13.89 -35.78
N SER A 15 12.73 -13.37 -36.51
CA SER A 15 13.61 -12.31 -36.01
C SER A 15 12.82 -11.04 -35.66
N LEU A 16 11.87 -10.64 -36.51
CA LEU A 16 11.01 -9.48 -36.24
C LEU A 16 10.10 -9.69 -35.02
N ALA A 17 9.52 -10.87 -34.87
CA ALA A 17 8.69 -11.21 -33.71
C ALA A 17 9.49 -11.16 -32.40
N LEU A 18 10.71 -11.72 -32.38
CA LEU A 18 11.59 -11.72 -31.21
C LEU A 18 12.04 -10.30 -30.84
N TRP A 19 12.45 -9.49 -31.82
CA TRP A 19 12.78 -8.09 -31.57
C TRP A 19 11.57 -7.33 -31.04
N GLY A 20 10.38 -7.54 -31.61
CA GLY A 20 9.14 -6.95 -31.11
C GLY A 20 8.87 -7.30 -29.65
N LEU A 21 8.98 -8.58 -29.29
CA LEU A 21 8.81 -9.05 -27.90
C LEU A 21 9.79 -8.38 -26.94
N ILE A 22 11.07 -8.34 -27.30
CA ILE A 22 12.12 -7.70 -26.49
C ILE A 22 11.86 -6.20 -26.35
N THR A 23 11.43 -5.53 -27.43
CA THR A 23 11.07 -4.10 -27.39
C THR A 23 9.89 -3.84 -26.46
N VAL A 24 8.85 -4.67 -26.51
CA VAL A 24 7.70 -4.57 -25.58
C VAL A 24 8.13 -4.76 -24.13
N PHE A 25 9.01 -5.74 -23.86
CA PHE A 25 9.59 -5.93 -22.53
C PHE A 25 10.28 -4.67 -22.01
N TYR A 26 11.19 -4.10 -22.81
CA TYR A 26 11.90 -2.88 -22.42
C TYR A 26 10.97 -1.70 -22.23
N ALA A 27 9.99 -1.52 -23.13
CA ALA A 27 9.00 -0.44 -23.03
C ALA A 27 8.21 -0.55 -21.72
N ALA A 28 7.63 -1.72 -21.45
CA ALA A 28 6.82 -1.94 -20.25
C ALA A 28 7.62 -1.73 -18.96
N LYS A 29 8.85 -2.25 -18.90
CA LYS A 29 9.74 -2.05 -17.74
C LYS A 29 10.16 -0.60 -17.55
N THR A 30 10.51 0.10 -18.63
CA THR A 30 10.81 1.52 -18.61
C THR A 30 9.61 2.33 -18.08
N THR A 31 8.41 2.09 -18.61
CA THR A 31 7.20 2.78 -18.18
C THR A 31 6.90 2.53 -16.71
N PHE A 32 6.97 1.28 -16.26
CA PHE A 32 6.73 0.93 -14.85
C PHE A 32 7.71 1.64 -13.90
N LEU A 33 9.02 1.60 -14.20
CA LEU A 33 10.04 2.25 -13.37
C LEU A 33 9.92 3.77 -13.37
N LEU A 34 9.50 4.37 -14.50
CA LEU A 34 9.20 5.80 -14.58
C LEU A 34 8.02 6.18 -13.70
N ILE A 35 6.93 5.41 -13.73
CA ILE A 35 5.75 5.64 -12.87
C ILE A 35 6.18 5.63 -11.40
N LEU A 36 6.93 4.60 -10.96
CA LEU A 36 7.44 4.55 -9.59
C LEU A 36 8.35 5.74 -9.25
N ALA A 37 9.30 6.09 -10.14
CA ALA A 37 10.18 7.23 -9.91
C ALA A 37 9.38 8.54 -9.73
N THR A 38 8.39 8.78 -10.58
CA THR A 38 7.52 9.97 -10.49
C THR A 38 6.68 9.96 -9.20
N LEU A 39 6.08 8.81 -8.84
CA LEU A 39 5.31 8.68 -7.60
C LEU A 39 6.15 9.04 -6.36
N TYR A 40 7.38 8.53 -6.28
CA TYR A 40 8.29 8.79 -5.15
C TYR A 40 8.86 10.21 -5.13
N LEU A 41 9.17 10.79 -6.30
CA LEU A 41 9.70 12.16 -6.37
C LEU A 41 8.63 13.22 -6.08
N ASN A 42 7.37 12.93 -6.37
CA ASN A 42 6.22 13.81 -6.10
C ASN A 42 5.51 13.47 -4.77
N PHE A 43 6.17 12.73 -3.87
CA PHE A 43 5.58 12.28 -2.60
C PHE A 43 5.06 13.43 -1.72
N ARG A 44 5.63 14.64 -1.77
CA ARG A 44 5.17 15.79 -0.96
C ARG A 44 3.99 16.56 -1.55
N ASP A 45 3.54 16.19 -2.74
CA ASP A 45 2.32 16.75 -3.30
C ASP A 45 1.12 16.17 -2.52
N THR A 46 0.33 17.04 -1.89
CA THR A 46 -0.86 16.65 -1.11
C THR A 46 -1.94 16.03 -1.99
N SER A 47 -1.93 16.35 -3.29
CA SER A 47 -2.74 15.69 -4.33
C SER A 47 -2.09 14.40 -4.88
N GLY A 48 -0.92 14.03 -4.39
CA GLY A 48 -0.15 12.89 -4.84
C GLY A 48 -0.66 11.57 -4.27
N ALA A 49 -0.93 10.61 -5.16
CA ALA A 49 -1.42 9.28 -4.77
C ALA A 49 -0.53 8.53 -3.76
N LEU A 50 0.79 8.76 -3.75
CA LEU A 50 1.69 8.10 -2.81
C LEU A 50 1.66 8.71 -1.39
N ASN A 51 1.53 10.04 -1.27
CA ASN A 51 1.33 10.71 0.02
C ASN A 51 0.04 10.18 0.65
N PHE A 52 -1.02 10.19 -0.16
CA PHE A 52 -2.34 9.76 0.23
C PHE A 52 -2.39 8.30 0.67
N VAL A 53 -1.81 7.38 -0.12
CA VAL A 53 -1.70 5.95 0.25
C VAL A 53 -0.91 5.77 1.56
N THR A 54 0.05 6.64 1.83
CA THR A 54 0.85 6.60 3.06
C THR A 54 0.08 7.07 4.27
N VAL A 55 -0.71 8.13 4.14
CA VAL A 55 -1.57 8.64 5.21
C VAL A 55 -2.73 7.68 5.51
N VAL A 56 -3.28 7.02 4.49
CA VAL A 56 -4.50 6.20 4.64
C VAL A 56 -4.23 4.74 4.97
N PHE A 57 -3.16 4.14 4.43
CA PHE A 57 -2.94 2.69 4.51
C PHE A 57 -1.64 2.27 5.23
N LEU A 58 -0.73 3.18 5.55
CA LEU A 58 0.57 2.84 6.14
C LEU A 58 0.66 3.31 7.60
N TYR A 59 1.23 2.47 8.45
CA TYR A 59 1.54 2.77 9.85
C TYR A 59 2.55 3.91 9.99
N SER A 60 2.54 4.60 11.14
CA SER A 60 3.41 5.74 11.43
C SER A 60 4.90 5.48 11.19
N GLU A 61 5.42 4.28 11.49
CA GLU A 61 6.82 3.93 11.21
C GLU A 61 7.14 3.78 9.70
N SER A 62 6.27 3.11 8.94
CA SER A 62 6.44 2.92 7.50
C SER A 62 6.25 4.24 6.74
N ALA A 63 5.28 5.05 7.20
CA ALA A 63 5.06 6.40 6.72
C ALA A 63 6.26 7.31 6.99
N GLY A 64 6.81 7.27 8.21
CA GLY A 64 8.01 8.03 8.59
C GLY A 64 9.25 7.63 7.78
N PHE A 65 9.43 6.34 7.50
CA PHE A 65 10.52 5.88 6.62
C PHE A 65 10.36 6.43 5.20
N LEU A 66 9.13 6.40 4.65
CA LEU A 66 8.85 6.92 3.31
C LEU A 66 9.07 8.43 3.26
N GLU A 67 8.57 9.16 4.25
CA GLU A 67 8.75 10.60 4.36
C GLU A 67 10.22 10.99 4.43
N ALA A 68 11.04 10.23 5.15
CA ALA A 68 12.49 10.47 5.23
C ALA A 68 13.24 10.12 3.93
N ASN A 69 12.80 9.09 3.19
CA ASN A 69 13.60 8.46 2.13
C ASN A 69 13.02 8.54 0.70
N HIS A 70 11.81 9.07 0.50
CA HIS A 70 11.12 9.09 -0.80
C HIS A 70 11.97 9.65 -1.95
N LYS A 71 12.74 10.73 -1.72
CA LYS A 71 13.62 11.31 -2.77
C LYS A 71 14.73 10.36 -3.20
N LEU A 72 15.34 9.65 -2.24
CA LEU A 72 16.40 8.67 -2.49
C LEU A 72 15.84 7.48 -3.26
N ILE A 73 14.67 6.99 -2.85
CA ILE A 73 13.97 5.89 -3.51
C ILE A 73 13.60 6.28 -4.94
N GLY A 74 13.03 7.46 -5.13
CA GLY A 74 12.66 8.02 -6.44
C GLY A 74 13.87 8.19 -7.37
N THR A 75 14.99 8.72 -6.87
CA THR A 75 16.22 8.82 -7.68
C THR A 75 16.80 7.45 -8.04
N ALA A 76 16.75 6.47 -7.14
CA ALA A 76 17.19 5.11 -7.44
C ALA A 76 16.37 4.48 -8.58
N TYR A 77 15.04 4.60 -8.53
CA TYR A 77 14.18 4.14 -9.64
C TYR A 77 14.46 4.91 -10.94
N ALA A 78 14.64 6.23 -10.88
CA ALA A 78 15.00 7.04 -12.06
C ALA A 78 16.33 6.60 -12.69
N LEU A 79 17.33 6.21 -11.88
CA LEU A 79 18.59 5.66 -12.37
C LEU A 79 18.42 4.28 -13.02
N LEU A 80 17.56 3.44 -12.45
CA LEU A 80 17.22 2.12 -13.02
C LEU A 80 16.54 2.23 -14.39
N VAL A 81 15.84 3.33 -14.70
CA VAL A 81 15.21 3.57 -16.02
C VAL A 81 16.24 3.60 -17.16
N VAL A 82 17.43 4.17 -16.91
CA VAL A 82 18.47 4.42 -17.94
C VAL A 82 18.85 3.17 -18.75
N PRO A 83 19.22 2.03 -18.16
CA PRO A 83 19.57 0.82 -18.92
C PRO A 83 18.39 0.25 -19.73
N PHE A 84 17.16 0.30 -19.22
CA PHE A 84 15.99 -0.20 -19.94
C PHE A 84 15.59 0.72 -21.09
N CYS A 85 15.67 2.04 -20.90
CA CYS A 85 15.50 3.03 -21.97
C CYS A 85 16.50 2.83 -23.10
N TYR A 86 17.78 2.62 -22.75
CA TYR A 86 18.80 2.32 -23.75
C TYR A 86 18.49 1.01 -24.50
N GLY A 87 18.04 -0.03 -23.79
CA GLY A 87 17.58 -1.29 -24.39
C GLY A 87 16.41 -1.10 -25.36
N PHE A 88 15.42 -0.30 -24.97
CA PHE A 88 14.27 0.07 -25.81
C PHE A 88 14.72 0.77 -27.10
N VAL A 89 15.44 1.88 -27.00
CA VAL A 89 15.91 2.65 -28.17
C VAL A 89 16.75 1.78 -29.10
N ARG A 90 17.62 0.95 -28.54
CA ARG A 90 18.47 0.04 -29.30
C ARG A 90 17.65 -1.03 -30.03
N THR A 91 16.66 -1.62 -29.38
CA THR A 91 15.84 -2.67 -29.99
C THR A 91 14.92 -2.12 -31.08
N VAL A 92 14.35 -0.92 -30.89
CA VAL A 92 13.61 -0.17 -31.93
C VAL A 92 14.51 0.12 -33.13
N TRP A 93 15.75 0.57 -32.90
CA TRP A 93 16.71 0.82 -33.98
C TRP A 93 17.08 -0.46 -34.76
N LEU A 94 17.21 -1.59 -34.05
CA LEU A 94 17.48 -2.90 -34.68
C LEU A 94 16.27 -3.42 -35.46
N LEU A 95 15.06 -3.21 -34.96
CA LEU A 95 13.79 -3.53 -35.62
C LEU A 95 13.67 -2.75 -36.95
N GLY A 96 13.96 -1.44 -36.90
CA GLY A 96 13.93 -0.55 -38.07
C GLY A 96 14.97 -0.91 -39.15
N ARG A 97 16.08 -1.54 -38.77
CA ARG A 97 17.13 -2.01 -39.71
C ARG A 97 16.94 -3.44 -40.21
N ASN A 98 15.84 -4.13 -39.86
CA ASN A 98 15.56 -5.52 -40.28
C ASN A 98 16.74 -6.48 -40.04
N ARG A 99 17.49 -6.30 -38.95
CA ARG A 99 18.66 -7.15 -38.63
C ARG A 99 18.19 -8.55 -38.23
N PHE A 100 18.73 -9.58 -38.89
CA PHE A 100 18.52 -10.98 -38.49
C PHE A 100 19.08 -11.24 -37.09
N LEU A 101 18.31 -11.97 -36.28
CA LEU A 101 18.79 -12.43 -34.98
C LEU A 101 19.66 -13.66 -35.22
N THR A 102 20.92 -13.61 -34.78
CA THR A 102 21.88 -14.69 -34.96
C THR A 102 22.41 -15.16 -33.61
N VAL A 103 22.18 -16.42 -33.27
CA VAL A 103 22.79 -17.05 -32.09
C VAL A 103 24.12 -17.64 -32.55
N VAL A 104 25.21 -17.09 -32.02
CA VAL A 104 26.59 -17.50 -32.34
C VAL A 104 27.10 -18.40 -31.21
N ALA A 105 27.62 -19.57 -31.54
CA ALA A 105 28.26 -20.43 -30.54
C ALA A 105 29.55 -19.76 -30.03
N PRO A 106 29.95 -19.97 -28.75
CA PRO A 106 31.15 -19.35 -28.21
C PRO A 106 32.36 -20.01 -28.89
N SER A 107 32.98 -19.33 -29.84
CA SER A 107 34.25 -19.76 -30.41
C SER A 107 35.40 -19.07 -29.67
N THR A 108 36.41 -19.83 -29.28
CA THR A 108 37.61 -19.43 -28.53
C THR A 108 38.52 -18.40 -29.21
N GLN A 109 38.11 -17.76 -30.30
CA GLN A 109 38.78 -16.58 -30.86
C GLN A 109 37.75 -15.64 -31.51
N ALA A 110 37.26 -14.66 -30.75
CA ALA A 110 36.47 -13.56 -31.31
C ALA A 110 37.40 -12.44 -31.79
N ASN A 111 37.82 -12.52 -33.06
CA ASN A 111 38.46 -11.40 -33.75
C ASN A 111 37.45 -10.24 -33.91
N GLY A 112 37.75 -9.12 -33.23
CA GLY A 112 37.52 -7.74 -33.66
C GLY A 112 36.10 -7.19 -33.81
N ASN A 113 35.15 -7.87 -34.47
CA ASN A 113 33.97 -7.21 -35.04
C ASN A 113 32.60 -7.85 -34.70
N THR A 114 32.53 -8.71 -33.69
CA THR A 114 31.25 -9.22 -33.15
C THR A 114 30.68 -8.27 -32.09
N LEU A 115 29.49 -7.75 -32.38
CA LEU A 115 28.79 -6.69 -31.65
C LEU A 115 28.53 -7.08 -30.18
N LYS A 116 29.22 -6.44 -29.23
CA LYS A 116 28.99 -6.60 -27.78
C LYS A 116 27.72 -5.84 -27.37
N ILE A 117 26.77 -6.52 -26.71
CA ILE A 117 25.44 -6.01 -26.35
C ILE A 117 25.32 -5.97 -24.82
N MET A 118 25.37 -4.77 -24.19
CA MET A 118 25.01 -4.43 -22.78
C MET A 118 26.11 -4.25 -21.70
N ARG A 119 26.99 -3.24 -21.77
CA ARG A 119 28.12 -3.13 -20.82
C ARG A 119 27.85 -2.92 -19.32
N PRO A 120 26.78 -2.29 -18.79
CA PRO A 120 26.70 -2.11 -17.33
C PRO A 120 26.26 -3.40 -16.60
N ILE A 121 25.26 -4.11 -17.14
CA ILE A 121 24.74 -5.37 -16.57
C ILE A 121 25.61 -6.57 -17.01
N GLU A 122 26.26 -6.49 -18.19
CA GLU A 122 27.24 -7.50 -18.63
C GLU A 122 28.49 -7.56 -17.75
N THR A 123 28.88 -6.56 -16.95
CA THR A 123 30.19 -6.67 -16.28
C THR A 123 30.16 -7.69 -15.11
N PHE A 124 28.98 -7.91 -14.52
CA PHE A 124 28.75 -8.94 -13.53
C PHE A 124 28.23 -10.25 -14.16
N SER A 125 27.26 -10.17 -15.10
CA SER A 125 26.81 -11.35 -15.85
C SER A 125 27.92 -11.96 -16.69
N LYS A 126 28.77 -11.19 -17.40
CA LYS A 126 29.90 -11.76 -18.15
C LYS A 126 30.95 -12.41 -17.29
N ARG A 127 31.15 -12.03 -16.03
CA ARG A 127 32.08 -12.77 -15.15
C ARG A 127 31.51 -14.14 -14.78
N LEU A 128 30.19 -14.26 -14.67
CA LEU A 128 29.48 -15.50 -14.38
C LEU A 128 29.23 -16.36 -15.64
N ASP A 129 28.82 -15.73 -16.75
CA ASP A 129 28.64 -16.30 -18.07
C ASP A 129 29.97 -16.68 -18.72
N SER A 130 31.07 -15.92 -18.51
CA SER A 130 32.40 -16.35 -18.97
C SER A 130 32.87 -17.58 -18.18
N LEU A 131 32.53 -17.69 -16.89
CA LEU A 131 32.80 -18.90 -16.11
C LEU A 131 31.96 -20.10 -16.58
N ALA A 132 30.74 -19.87 -17.05
CA ALA A 132 29.85 -20.93 -17.57
C ALA A 132 30.13 -21.31 -19.04
N LEU A 133 30.55 -20.38 -19.88
CA LEU A 133 30.75 -20.58 -21.33
C LEU A 133 32.16 -21.07 -21.70
N GLU A 134 33.14 -20.96 -20.80
CA GLU A 134 34.54 -21.28 -21.09
C GLU A 134 34.95 -22.71 -20.70
N ARG A 135 34.11 -23.46 -19.98
CA ARG A 135 34.44 -24.83 -19.53
C ARG A 135 33.55 -25.91 -20.16
N GLN A 136 34.21 -26.93 -20.70
CA GLN A 136 33.69 -28.07 -21.44
C GLN A 136 32.84 -29.05 -20.58
N ASP A 137 32.52 -28.69 -19.33
CA ASP A 137 31.74 -29.44 -18.34
C ASP A 137 30.61 -28.59 -17.71
N SER A 138 29.82 -27.90 -18.54
CA SER A 138 28.96 -26.76 -18.13
C SER A 138 27.50 -27.10 -17.78
N THR A 139 27.14 -28.37 -17.61
CA THR A 139 25.77 -28.74 -17.19
C THR A 139 25.56 -28.56 -15.69
N ALA A 140 26.59 -28.82 -14.88
CA ALA A 140 26.50 -28.71 -13.42
C ALA A 140 26.39 -27.24 -12.95
N LEU A 141 27.12 -26.33 -13.57
CA LEU A 141 27.04 -24.89 -13.29
C LEU A 141 25.69 -24.30 -13.69
N LEU A 142 25.17 -24.68 -14.86
CA LEU A 142 23.82 -24.27 -15.29
C LEU A 142 22.75 -24.77 -14.30
N LEU A 143 22.84 -26.03 -13.89
CA LEU A 143 21.93 -26.61 -12.88
C LEU A 143 22.01 -25.86 -11.54
N ILE A 144 23.21 -25.45 -11.11
CA ILE A 144 23.38 -24.66 -9.87
C ILE A 144 22.67 -23.30 -9.99
N PHE A 145 22.80 -22.62 -11.13
CA PHE A 145 22.09 -21.35 -11.35
C PHE A 145 20.58 -21.54 -11.41
N GLU A 146 20.11 -22.59 -12.07
CA GLU A 146 18.69 -22.91 -12.13
C GLU A 146 18.11 -23.19 -10.73
N ILE A 147 18.83 -24.00 -9.93
CA ILE A 147 18.44 -24.29 -8.54
C ILE A 147 18.41 -22.99 -7.72
N PHE A 148 19.42 -22.13 -7.89
CA PHE A 148 19.49 -20.87 -7.17
C PHE A 148 18.33 -19.92 -7.56
N GLU A 149 18.05 -19.80 -8.86
CA GLU A 149 16.93 -19.00 -9.39
C GLU A 149 15.59 -19.51 -8.89
N VAL A 150 15.32 -20.82 -9.02
CA VAL A 150 14.08 -21.45 -8.54
C VAL A 150 13.94 -21.28 -7.02
N SER A 151 15.04 -21.39 -6.26
CA SER A 151 15.02 -21.17 -4.81
C SER A 151 14.63 -19.74 -4.45
N LEU A 152 15.20 -18.75 -5.14
CA LEU A 152 14.85 -17.33 -4.95
C LEU A 152 13.39 -17.05 -5.33
N GLN A 153 12.94 -17.57 -6.48
CA GLN A 153 11.56 -17.42 -6.93
C GLN A 153 10.56 -18.10 -5.99
N THR A 154 10.90 -19.29 -5.46
CA THR A 154 10.09 -20.02 -4.48
C THR A 154 10.01 -19.27 -3.17
N TRP A 155 11.13 -18.72 -2.70
CA TRP A 155 11.15 -17.90 -1.50
C TRP A 155 10.32 -16.63 -1.67
N GLN A 156 10.43 -15.96 -2.82
CA GLN A 156 9.60 -14.81 -3.15
C GLN A 156 8.11 -15.17 -3.17
N ALA A 157 7.71 -16.25 -3.85
CA ALA A 157 6.32 -16.70 -3.89
C ALA A 157 5.77 -17.09 -2.51
N TYR A 158 6.58 -17.75 -1.67
CA TYR A 158 6.21 -18.09 -0.29
C TYR A 158 6.00 -16.84 0.56
N ARG A 159 6.87 -15.84 0.42
CA ARG A 159 6.70 -14.56 1.10
C ARG A 159 5.40 -13.89 0.64
N THR A 160 5.18 -13.84 -0.66
CA THR A 160 4.01 -13.19 -1.24
C THR A 160 2.72 -13.92 -0.87
N SER A 161 2.71 -15.25 -0.75
CA SER A 161 1.51 -16.00 -0.34
C SER A 161 1.11 -15.77 1.12
N LYS A 162 2.06 -15.38 1.99
CA LYS A 162 1.77 -14.94 3.35
C LYS A 162 1.24 -13.51 3.43
N SER A 163 1.62 -12.67 2.47
CA SER A 163 1.24 -11.25 2.43
C SER A 163 -0.04 -10.99 1.65
N ILE A 164 -0.34 -11.79 0.61
CA ILE A 164 -1.40 -11.52 -0.36
C ILE A 164 -2.47 -12.58 -0.27
N GLY A 165 -3.70 -12.16 0.06
CA GLY A 165 -4.88 -13.05 0.13
C GLY A 165 -5.46 -13.42 -1.23
N ASN A 166 -5.08 -12.72 -2.30
CA ASN A 166 -5.63 -12.95 -3.64
C ASN A 166 -5.20 -14.31 -4.23
N LEU A 167 -6.18 -15.20 -4.35
CA LEU A 167 -6.00 -16.55 -4.89
C LEU A 167 -5.41 -16.55 -6.31
N ARG A 168 -5.80 -15.61 -7.19
CA ARG A 168 -5.32 -15.56 -8.58
C ARG A 168 -3.84 -15.20 -8.65
N VAL A 169 -3.40 -14.28 -7.81
CA VAL A 169 -1.99 -13.88 -7.70
C VAL A 169 -1.14 -15.05 -7.19
N ASN A 170 -1.58 -15.70 -6.11
CA ASN A 170 -0.89 -16.85 -5.52
C ASN A 170 -0.83 -18.06 -6.49
N GLN A 171 -1.91 -18.34 -7.22
CA GLN A 171 -1.92 -19.36 -8.27
C GLN A 171 -0.95 -19.04 -9.40
N THR A 172 -0.84 -17.77 -9.80
CA THR A 172 0.08 -17.35 -10.87
C THR A 172 1.54 -17.54 -10.46
N TYR A 173 1.91 -17.17 -9.22
CA TYR A 173 3.24 -17.46 -8.66
C TYR A 173 3.55 -18.96 -8.68
N GLY A 174 2.61 -19.81 -8.24
CA GLY A 174 2.78 -21.27 -8.25
C GLY A 174 2.95 -21.84 -9.65
N ILE A 175 2.13 -21.40 -10.62
CA ILE A 175 2.22 -21.82 -12.02
C ILE A 175 3.57 -21.42 -12.63
N MET A 176 4.07 -20.21 -12.33
CA MET A 176 5.36 -19.76 -12.83
C MET A 176 6.52 -20.61 -12.32
N ILE A 177 6.54 -20.95 -11.03
CA ILE A 177 7.56 -21.84 -10.46
C ILE A 177 7.50 -23.21 -11.12
N LEU A 178 6.29 -23.76 -11.33
CA LEU A 178 6.10 -25.04 -12.02
C LEU A 178 6.67 -24.99 -13.44
N ILE A 179 6.35 -23.92 -14.19
CA ILE A 179 6.85 -23.74 -15.56
C ILE A 179 8.38 -23.65 -15.55
N ASN A 180 8.98 -22.85 -14.66
CA ASN A 180 10.44 -22.70 -14.61
C ASN A 180 11.15 -24.03 -14.30
N CYS A 181 10.63 -24.78 -13.33
CA CYS A 181 11.18 -26.11 -12.98
C CYS A 181 11.16 -27.11 -14.15
N TRP A 182 10.14 -27.02 -15.02
CA TRP A 182 9.91 -28.03 -16.07
C TRP A 182 10.44 -27.59 -17.43
N SER A 183 10.48 -26.29 -17.73
CA SER A 183 10.83 -25.76 -19.04
C SER A 183 12.23 -26.19 -19.46
N THR A 184 13.22 -25.95 -18.62
CA THR A 184 14.63 -26.21 -18.94
C THR A 184 14.85 -27.70 -19.17
N SER A 185 14.39 -28.54 -18.25
CA SER A 185 14.47 -30.01 -18.36
C SER A 185 13.78 -30.56 -19.61
N MET A 186 12.56 -30.09 -19.91
CA MET A 186 11.79 -30.53 -21.07
C MET A 186 12.45 -30.08 -22.39
N ILE A 187 12.97 -28.86 -22.44
CA ILE A 187 13.67 -28.32 -23.61
C ILE A 187 14.92 -29.15 -23.92
N HIS A 188 15.74 -29.44 -22.91
CA HIS A 188 16.93 -30.28 -23.07
C HIS A 188 16.56 -31.71 -23.50
N TYR A 189 15.55 -32.33 -22.87
CA TYR A 189 15.10 -33.67 -23.27
C TYR A 189 14.61 -33.72 -24.74
N VAL A 190 13.76 -32.78 -25.16
CA VAL A 190 13.17 -32.81 -26.50
C VAL A 190 14.18 -32.40 -27.57
N TRP A 191 14.93 -31.32 -27.35
CA TRP A 191 15.74 -30.69 -28.39
C TRP A 191 17.17 -31.19 -28.40
N GLU A 192 17.78 -31.43 -27.25
CA GLU A 192 19.14 -31.96 -27.17
C GLU A 192 19.14 -33.48 -27.28
N HIS A 193 18.33 -34.19 -26.48
CA HIS A 193 18.35 -35.67 -26.48
C HIS A 193 17.56 -36.29 -27.65
N LYS A 194 16.27 -35.93 -27.81
CA LYS A 194 15.43 -36.57 -28.85
C LYS A 194 15.73 -36.06 -30.27
N ARG A 195 15.92 -34.74 -30.44
CA ARG A 195 16.13 -34.11 -31.76
C ARG A 195 17.61 -33.82 -32.10
N HIS A 196 18.55 -34.13 -31.21
CA HIS A 196 20.00 -33.96 -31.45
C HIS A 196 20.39 -32.54 -31.90
N ASN A 197 19.68 -31.53 -31.42
CA ASN A 197 19.87 -30.11 -31.76
C ASN A 197 20.07 -29.25 -30.50
N PRO A 198 21.27 -29.29 -29.88
CA PRO A 198 21.57 -28.57 -28.64
C PRO A 198 21.51 -27.03 -28.79
N ARG A 199 21.59 -26.52 -30.03
CA ARG A 199 21.54 -25.07 -30.29
C ARG A 199 20.13 -24.53 -30.09
N MET A 200 19.14 -25.27 -30.58
CA MET A 200 17.74 -24.90 -30.41
C MET A 200 17.32 -25.04 -28.95
N ALA A 201 17.86 -26.02 -28.22
CA ALA A 201 17.67 -26.15 -26.78
C ALA A 201 18.10 -24.87 -26.03
N ARG A 202 19.36 -24.43 -26.21
CA ARG A 202 19.87 -23.20 -25.58
C ARG A 202 19.06 -21.95 -25.92
N PHE A 203 18.67 -21.80 -27.18
CA PHE A 203 17.85 -20.68 -27.61
C PHE A 203 16.48 -20.68 -26.93
N LEU A 204 15.82 -21.84 -26.89
CA LEU A 204 14.50 -21.97 -26.28
C LEU A 204 14.56 -21.77 -24.76
N SER A 205 15.62 -22.21 -24.08
CA SER A 205 15.81 -21.94 -22.65
C SER A 205 15.89 -20.43 -22.41
N VAL A 206 16.79 -19.72 -23.10
CA VAL A 206 16.90 -18.24 -22.99
C VAL A 206 15.60 -17.52 -23.34
N LEU A 207 14.84 -18.02 -24.32
CA LEU A 207 13.55 -17.45 -24.68
C LEU A 207 12.51 -17.64 -23.58
N VAL A 208 12.47 -18.82 -22.95
CA VAL A 208 11.57 -19.09 -21.82
C VAL A 208 11.98 -18.25 -20.62
N ASP A 209 13.26 -18.13 -20.31
CA ASP A 209 13.77 -17.30 -19.20
C ASP A 209 13.40 -15.83 -19.41
N LEU A 210 13.50 -15.34 -20.66
CA LEU A 210 13.06 -13.99 -21.01
C LEU A 210 11.55 -13.79 -20.78
N ILE A 211 10.73 -14.77 -21.17
CA ILE A 211 9.27 -14.71 -20.97
C ILE A 211 8.93 -14.79 -19.48
N LEU A 212 9.54 -15.69 -18.73
CA LEU A 212 9.35 -15.81 -17.29
C LEU A 212 9.79 -14.53 -16.58
N GLY A 213 10.93 -13.96 -16.97
CA GLY A 213 11.39 -12.66 -16.48
C GLY A 213 10.43 -11.51 -16.81
N PHE A 214 9.77 -11.53 -17.97
CA PHE A 214 8.70 -10.59 -18.30
C PHE A 214 7.49 -10.76 -17.36
N VAL A 215 7.06 -11.99 -17.14
CA VAL A 215 5.90 -12.25 -16.27
C VAL A 215 6.22 -11.85 -14.83
N TRP A 216 7.37 -12.26 -14.27
CA TRP A 216 7.81 -11.88 -12.93
C TRP A 216 7.95 -10.37 -12.78
N GLY A 217 8.53 -9.74 -13.81
CA GLY A 217 8.87 -8.34 -13.75
C GLY A 217 7.75 -7.38 -14.12
N VAL A 218 6.76 -7.78 -14.91
CA VAL A 218 5.76 -6.84 -15.45
C VAL A 218 4.36 -7.31 -15.15
N VAL A 219 4.06 -8.57 -15.45
CA VAL A 219 2.70 -9.10 -15.29
C VAL A 219 2.34 -9.21 -13.81
N MET A 220 3.22 -9.78 -12.98
CA MET A 220 2.97 -9.89 -11.54
C MET A 220 2.84 -8.52 -10.89
N GLN A 221 3.75 -7.59 -11.20
CA GLN A 221 3.69 -6.22 -10.69
C GLN A 221 2.42 -5.48 -11.15
N GLY A 222 2.02 -5.69 -12.41
CA GLY A 222 0.77 -5.15 -12.96
C GLY A 222 -0.47 -5.75 -12.30
N MET A 223 -0.49 -7.06 -12.03
CA MET A 223 -1.61 -7.73 -11.33
C MET A 223 -1.76 -7.22 -9.89
N LEU A 224 -0.65 -6.87 -9.23
CA LEU A 224 -0.66 -6.27 -7.91
C LEU A 224 -1.13 -4.82 -7.94
N LEU A 225 -0.71 -4.03 -8.92
CA LEU A 225 -1.12 -2.63 -9.06
C LEU A 225 -2.53 -2.45 -9.62
N TRP A 226 -3.03 -3.41 -10.41
CA TRP A 226 -4.27 -3.28 -11.16
C TRP A 226 -5.48 -2.94 -10.29
N PRO A 227 -5.70 -3.59 -9.12
CA PRO A 227 -6.78 -3.21 -8.22
C PRO A 227 -6.64 -1.75 -7.80
N TYR A 228 -5.44 -1.29 -7.50
CA TYR A 228 -5.14 0.05 -7.00
C TYR A 228 -5.12 1.15 -8.08
N TRP A 229 -5.14 0.76 -9.36
CA TRP A 229 -4.88 1.67 -10.48
C TRP A 229 -5.90 2.81 -10.58
N SER A 230 -7.16 2.55 -10.22
CA SER A 230 -8.21 3.57 -10.18
C SER A 230 -7.94 4.64 -9.12
N VAL A 231 -7.46 4.25 -7.94
CA VAL A 231 -7.10 5.20 -6.86
C VAL A 231 -5.80 5.96 -7.16
N PHE A 232 -4.86 5.35 -7.89
CA PHE A 232 -3.69 6.08 -8.37
C PHE A 232 -4.03 7.18 -9.40
N LEU A 233 -5.15 7.06 -10.12
CA LEU A 233 -5.58 8.02 -11.13
C LEU A 233 -6.64 9.01 -10.65
N ASP A 234 -7.46 8.60 -9.69
CA ASP A 234 -8.64 9.35 -9.27
C ASP A 234 -8.90 9.12 -7.78
N GLN A 235 -8.52 10.11 -6.97
CA GLN A 235 -8.59 10.05 -5.51
C GLN A 235 -10.04 10.03 -4.99
N SER A 236 -11.07 10.29 -5.79
CA SER A 236 -12.47 10.21 -5.32
C SER A 236 -13.07 8.80 -5.37
N LYS A 237 -12.42 7.85 -6.06
CA LYS A 237 -12.89 6.45 -6.19
C LYS A 237 -12.48 5.54 -5.02
N ILE A 238 -12.18 6.12 -3.87
CA ILE A 238 -11.69 5.42 -2.67
C ILE A 238 -12.81 4.72 -1.91
N GLY A 239 -14.02 5.31 -1.89
CA GLY A 239 -15.19 4.69 -1.27
C GLY A 239 -15.46 3.28 -1.82
N ASP A 240 -15.18 3.07 -3.11
CA ASP A 240 -15.30 1.78 -3.78
C ASP A 240 -14.16 0.79 -3.43
N MET A 241 -13.00 1.26 -2.94
CA MET A 241 -11.92 0.39 -2.42
C MET A 241 -12.15 -0.07 -0.98
N LEU A 242 -12.97 0.66 -0.22
CA LEU A 242 -13.38 0.24 1.13
C LEU A 242 -14.34 -0.97 1.09
N GLU A 243 -14.77 -1.38 -0.12
CA GLU A 243 -15.61 -2.56 -0.38
C GLU A 243 -14.86 -3.81 -0.95
N VAL A 244 -13.53 -3.82 -1.17
CA VAL A 244 -12.80 -5.02 -1.70
C VAL A 244 -11.33 -5.12 -1.23
N PRO A 245 -10.74 -6.33 -1.08
CA PRO A 245 -10.83 -7.27 0.04
C PRO A 245 -9.78 -7.05 1.17
N GLU A 246 -10.16 -7.45 2.38
CA GLU A 246 -9.47 -7.75 3.66
C GLU A 246 -8.05 -7.26 4.05
N THR A 247 -7.08 -6.94 3.18
CA THR A 247 -5.71 -6.52 3.61
C THR A 247 -4.96 -5.65 2.56
N PRO A 248 -5.42 -4.44 2.22
CA PRO A 248 -4.72 -3.58 1.25
C PRO A 248 -3.31 -3.18 1.71
N ASP A 249 -3.09 -3.08 3.03
CA ASP A 249 -1.81 -2.77 3.67
C ASP A 249 -0.67 -3.72 3.28
N ARG A 250 -0.95 -5.03 3.25
CA ARG A 250 0.06 -6.06 2.94
C ARG A 250 0.35 -6.21 1.45
N GLU A 251 -0.65 -5.95 0.61
CA GLU A 251 -0.49 -5.91 -0.84
C GLU A 251 0.31 -4.65 -1.25
N LEU A 252 0.03 -3.51 -0.60
CA LEU A 252 0.80 -2.28 -0.75
C LEU A 252 2.26 -2.43 -0.31
N GLN A 253 2.55 -3.23 0.73
CA GLN A 253 3.93 -3.54 1.14
C GLN A 253 4.76 -4.29 0.07
N GLN A 254 4.10 -4.98 -0.87
CA GLN A 254 4.77 -5.66 -1.99
C GLN A 254 5.02 -4.72 -3.18
N ILE A 255 4.30 -3.60 -3.24
CA ILE A 255 4.36 -2.60 -4.32
C ILE A 255 5.32 -1.46 -3.92
N LEU A 256 5.24 -1.01 -2.66
CA LEU A 256 5.98 0.13 -2.13
C LEU A 256 7.23 -0.31 -1.35
N VAL A 257 8.27 0.50 -1.46
CA VAL A 257 9.49 0.44 -0.65
C VAL A 257 9.23 1.06 0.72
N LEU A 258 8.96 0.24 1.72
CA LEU A 258 8.57 0.69 3.06
C LEU A 258 9.64 0.52 4.14
N SER A 259 10.78 -0.06 3.77
CA SER A 259 11.92 -0.22 4.67
C SER A 259 13.24 -0.27 3.90
N ALA A 260 14.36 -0.06 4.58
CA ALA A 260 15.68 -0.19 3.97
C ALA A 260 15.93 -1.59 3.38
N THR A 261 15.40 -2.63 4.03
CA THR A 261 15.46 -4.01 3.53
C THR A 261 14.64 -4.18 2.25
N ASN A 262 13.42 -3.63 2.20
CA ASN A 262 12.58 -3.63 1.00
C ASN A 262 13.26 -2.86 -0.15
N PHE A 263 13.87 -1.71 0.15
CA PHE A 263 14.63 -0.91 -0.82
C PHE A 263 15.80 -1.69 -1.43
N LEU A 264 16.60 -2.34 -0.58
CA LEU A 264 17.73 -3.14 -1.04
C LEU A 264 17.30 -4.34 -1.89
N LEU A 265 16.22 -5.02 -1.51
CA LEU A 265 15.65 -6.14 -2.28
C LEU A 265 15.11 -5.70 -3.65
N ASN A 266 14.49 -4.52 -3.73
CA ASN A 266 13.90 -4.00 -4.96
C ASN A 266 14.93 -3.37 -5.92
N VAL A 267 15.97 -2.74 -5.40
CA VAL A 267 17.01 -2.08 -6.21
C VAL A 267 18.16 -3.03 -6.55
N PHE A 268 18.45 -4.01 -5.69
CA PHE A 268 19.56 -4.94 -5.83
C PHE A 268 19.13 -6.39 -5.53
N PRO A 269 18.45 -7.09 -6.46
CA PRO A 269 17.95 -8.45 -6.23
C PRO A 269 19.03 -9.46 -5.81
N PHE A 270 20.30 -9.24 -6.19
CA PHE A 270 21.43 -10.10 -5.83
C PHE A 270 21.99 -9.89 -4.41
N PHE A 271 21.73 -8.75 -3.76
CA PHE A 271 22.18 -8.49 -2.38
C PHE A 271 21.29 -9.15 -1.32
N SER A 272 20.14 -9.69 -1.73
CA SER A 272 19.21 -10.47 -0.89
C SER A 272 19.89 -11.62 -0.13
N SER A 273 21.02 -12.15 -0.63
CA SER A 273 21.69 -13.33 -0.07
C SER A 273 22.85 -13.01 0.87
N ALA A 274 23.40 -11.79 0.84
CA ALA A 274 24.58 -11.41 1.62
C ALA A 274 24.23 -10.77 2.98
N VAL A 275 22.96 -10.41 3.16
CA VAL A 275 22.52 -9.57 4.28
C VAL A 275 21.74 -10.43 5.27
N ARG A 276 22.44 -11.06 6.22
CA ARG A 276 21.88 -11.35 7.55
C ARG A 276 21.77 -10.02 8.28
N ILE A 277 20.70 -9.25 8.06
CA ILE A 277 20.41 -8.09 8.88
C ILE A 277 18.95 -8.21 9.30
N TYR A 278 18.81 -8.59 10.57
CA TYR A 278 17.65 -8.49 11.44
C TYR A 278 16.29 -8.74 10.78
N GLU A 279 15.71 -9.90 11.14
CA GLU A 279 14.26 -10.02 11.33
C GLU A 279 13.74 -8.73 11.96
N VAL A 280 13.15 -7.87 11.13
CA VAL A 280 11.96 -7.16 11.57
C VAL A 280 10.87 -8.12 11.14
N ASP A 281 10.38 -8.89 12.10
CA ASP A 281 9.13 -9.63 11.97
C ASP A 281 8.06 -8.64 11.51
N VAL A 282 7.86 -8.52 10.19
CA VAL A 282 6.69 -7.82 9.65
C VAL A 282 5.53 -8.81 9.77
N ALA A 283 5.13 -9.03 11.01
CA ALA A 283 4.01 -9.86 11.41
C ALA A 283 3.01 -9.00 12.18
N CYS A 284 2.37 -8.06 11.48
CA CYS A 284 1.03 -7.66 11.86
C CYS A 284 0.10 -8.48 10.97
N VAL A 285 -0.17 -9.72 11.38
CA VAL A 285 -1.19 -10.57 10.76
C VAL A 285 -2.54 -9.98 11.07
N GLY A 286 -3.15 -9.40 10.04
CA GLY A 286 -4.56 -9.05 10.06
C GLY A 286 -5.41 -10.32 10.05
N ARG A 287 -6.41 -10.39 10.92
CA ARG A 287 -7.45 -11.42 10.94
C ARG A 287 -8.82 -10.75 10.98
N THR A 288 -9.71 -11.26 10.14
CA THR A 288 -11.11 -10.89 10.13
C THR A 288 -11.92 -12.07 10.63
N VAL A 289 -12.81 -11.84 11.58
CA VAL A 289 -13.81 -12.79 12.04
C VAL A 289 -15.14 -12.36 11.43
N ASN A 290 -15.50 -12.99 10.33
CA ASN A 290 -16.80 -12.79 9.68
C ASN A 290 -17.82 -13.75 10.29
N CYS A 291 -18.69 -13.24 11.17
CA CYS A 291 -19.68 -14.07 11.85
C CYS A 291 -20.69 -14.68 10.89
N SER A 292 -21.11 -13.94 9.85
CA SER A 292 -22.09 -14.41 8.87
C SER A 292 -21.56 -15.56 8.01
N GLU A 293 -20.28 -15.52 7.62
CA GLU A 293 -19.63 -16.62 6.87
C GLU A 293 -19.39 -17.86 7.73
N LEU A 294 -19.06 -17.64 9.02
CA LEU A 294 -18.80 -18.72 9.97
C LEU A 294 -20.09 -19.30 10.59
N GLY A 295 -21.26 -18.71 10.29
CA GLY A 295 -22.54 -19.11 10.88
C GLY A 295 -22.62 -18.85 12.39
N LEU A 296 -21.94 -17.81 12.87
CA LEU A 296 -21.89 -17.39 14.28
C LEU A 296 -22.78 -16.17 14.52
N HIS A 297 -23.25 -16.02 15.76
CA HIS A 297 -23.93 -14.79 16.19
C HIS A 297 -22.96 -13.73 16.73
N GLY A 298 -21.77 -14.15 17.18
CA GLY A 298 -20.73 -13.26 17.71
C GLY A 298 -20.72 -13.13 19.24
N SER A 299 -21.37 -14.07 19.94
CA SER A 299 -21.33 -14.12 21.41
C SER A 299 -19.92 -14.43 21.91
N LYS A 300 -19.57 -13.98 23.13
CA LYS A 300 -18.25 -14.22 23.74
C LYS A 300 -17.84 -15.70 23.67
N THR A 301 -18.77 -16.60 23.98
CA THR A 301 -18.54 -18.07 23.98
C THR A 301 -18.30 -18.66 22.60
N GLU A 302 -18.91 -18.10 21.56
CA GLU A 302 -18.69 -18.52 20.18
C GLU A 302 -17.37 -18.00 19.62
N LEU A 303 -16.97 -16.79 20.03
CA LEU A 303 -15.77 -16.13 19.55
C LEU A 303 -14.49 -16.66 20.21
N THR A 304 -14.52 -17.07 21.48
CA THR A 304 -13.37 -17.64 22.20
C THR A 304 -12.63 -18.73 21.41
N PRO A 305 -13.25 -19.83 20.97
CA PRO A 305 -12.54 -20.89 20.24
C PRO A 305 -12.01 -20.43 18.87
N VAL A 306 -12.63 -19.42 18.26
CA VAL A 306 -12.13 -18.84 17.00
C VAL A 306 -10.84 -18.05 17.27
N LEU A 307 -10.81 -17.24 18.31
CA LEU A 307 -9.64 -16.45 18.68
C LEU A 307 -8.48 -17.33 19.18
N GLU A 308 -8.76 -18.42 19.91
CA GLU A 308 -7.75 -19.39 20.33
C GLU A 308 -7.02 -20.06 19.15
N SER A 309 -7.63 -20.06 17.95
CA SER A 309 -6.98 -20.56 16.73
C SER A 309 -5.91 -19.60 16.18
N PHE A 310 -5.87 -18.37 16.66
CA PHE A 310 -4.93 -17.34 16.21
C PHE A 310 -3.64 -17.38 17.01
N SER A 311 -2.54 -16.96 16.36
CA SER A 311 -1.24 -16.88 17.03
C SER A 311 -1.18 -15.61 17.89
N PRO A 312 -0.98 -15.72 19.22
CA PRO A 312 -0.97 -14.56 20.13
C PRO A 312 0.08 -13.52 19.74
N TYR A 313 1.26 -13.97 19.31
CA TYR A 313 2.43 -13.11 19.03
C TYR A 313 2.44 -12.43 17.65
N LEU A 314 1.56 -12.84 16.73
CA LEU A 314 1.61 -12.36 15.33
C LEU A 314 0.39 -11.51 14.96
N LEU A 315 -0.63 -11.46 15.82
CA LEU A 315 -1.87 -10.77 15.54
C LEU A 315 -1.68 -9.26 15.72
N GLY A 316 -1.68 -8.52 14.62
CA GLY A 316 -1.56 -7.06 14.63
C GLY A 316 -2.90 -6.37 14.44
N ASN A 317 -3.74 -6.84 13.51
CA ASN A 317 -5.05 -6.24 13.25
C ASN A 317 -6.12 -7.30 13.44
N LEU A 318 -7.17 -6.96 14.16
CA LEU A 318 -8.33 -7.83 14.36
C LEU A 318 -9.60 -7.07 13.98
N ALA A 319 -10.38 -7.64 13.07
CA ALA A 319 -11.66 -7.10 12.66
C ALA A 319 -12.78 -8.10 12.95
N PHE A 320 -13.88 -7.63 13.54
CA PHE A 320 -15.14 -8.37 13.65
C PHE A 320 -16.13 -7.81 12.63
N THR A 321 -16.64 -8.66 11.74
CA THR A 321 -17.54 -8.23 10.67
C THR A 321 -18.82 -9.04 10.66
N ASP A 322 -19.92 -8.36 10.37
CA ASP A 322 -21.23 -8.98 10.14
C ASP A 322 -21.69 -9.86 11.33
N CYS A 323 -21.40 -9.41 12.56
CA CYS A 323 -21.74 -10.07 13.83
C CYS A 323 -23.02 -9.47 14.46
N PRO A 324 -24.14 -10.21 14.46
CA PRO A 324 -25.43 -9.69 14.96
C PRO A 324 -25.53 -9.46 16.47
N ALA A 325 -24.65 -10.06 17.27
CA ALA A 325 -24.65 -9.97 18.73
C ALA A 325 -23.22 -10.03 19.26
N LEU A 326 -22.39 -9.05 18.87
CA LEU A 326 -20.97 -8.97 19.23
C LEU A 326 -20.79 -8.66 20.71
N GLY A 327 -20.20 -9.62 21.45
CA GLY A 327 -19.72 -9.41 22.81
C GLY A 327 -18.20 -9.58 22.86
N MET A 328 -17.48 -8.60 23.38
CA MET A 328 -16.01 -8.61 23.40
C MET A 328 -15.44 -9.71 24.31
N PRO A 329 -14.77 -10.75 23.76
CA PRO A 329 -14.31 -11.87 24.56
C PRO A 329 -13.01 -11.56 25.31
N SER A 330 -12.85 -12.11 26.52
CA SER A 330 -11.65 -11.92 27.35
C SER A 330 -10.38 -12.56 26.76
N THR A 331 -10.51 -13.49 25.81
CA THR A 331 -9.41 -14.07 25.04
C THR A 331 -8.60 -12.99 24.30
N LEU A 332 -9.18 -11.81 24.05
CA LEU A 332 -8.46 -10.68 23.46
C LEU A 332 -7.24 -10.23 24.27
N LEU A 333 -7.24 -10.45 25.58
CA LEU A 333 -6.15 -10.07 26.47
C LEU A 333 -4.87 -10.89 26.24
N GLU A 334 -4.94 -12.00 25.52
CA GLU A 334 -3.77 -12.83 25.18
C GLU A 334 -2.94 -12.26 24.04
N PHE A 335 -3.46 -11.26 23.31
CA PHE A 335 -2.81 -10.65 22.15
C PHE A 335 -2.21 -9.28 22.51
N ASP A 336 -1.02 -9.30 23.09
CA ASP A 336 -0.26 -8.11 23.50
C ASP A 336 0.21 -7.23 22.33
N GLY A 337 0.41 -7.83 21.15
CA GLY A 337 0.85 -7.16 19.93
C GLY A 337 -0.25 -6.54 19.05
N VAL A 338 -1.52 -6.55 19.48
CA VAL A 338 -2.62 -5.99 18.67
C VAL A 338 -2.51 -4.48 18.58
N GLN A 339 -2.46 -4.00 17.34
CA GLN A 339 -2.40 -2.59 16.95
C GLN A 339 -3.77 -2.04 16.56
N THR A 340 -4.64 -2.85 15.95
CA THR A 340 -5.96 -2.38 15.51
C THR A 340 -7.08 -3.34 15.93
N ILE A 341 -8.14 -2.79 16.51
CA ILE A 341 -9.41 -3.48 16.74
C ILE A 341 -10.50 -2.78 15.93
N ALA A 342 -11.12 -3.50 14.99
CA ALA A 342 -12.17 -2.97 14.13
C ALA A 342 -13.48 -3.75 14.29
N ILE A 343 -14.60 -3.02 14.27
CA ILE A 343 -15.96 -3.56 14.28
C ILE A 343 -16.66 -3.00 13.03
N ARG A 344 -17.17 -3.88 12.16
CA ARG A 344 -17.84 -3.46 10.92
C ARG A 344 -19.18 -4.17 10.76
N ARG A 345 -20.22 -3.44 10.35
CA ARG A 345 -21.56 -4.01 10.07
C ARG A 345 -22.05 -4.96 11.18
N SER A 346 -21.78 -4.62 12.43
CA SER A 346 -22.01 -5.51 13.57
C SER A 346 -22.82 -4.79 14.64
N THR A 347 -23.50 -5.55 15.49
CA THR A 347 -24.25 -5.01 16.63
C THR A 347 -23.50 -5.33 17.92
N LEU A 348 -22.95 -4.31 18.56
CA LEU A 348 -22.25 -4.42 19.83
C LEU A 348 -23.25 -4.51 20.97
N ILE A 349 -23.26 -5.66 21.66
CA ILE A 349 -24.15 -5.94 22.79
C ILE A 349 -23.43 -5.90 24.14
N GLU A 350 -22.12 -6.08 24.16
CA GLU A 350 -21.34 -6.12 25.40
C GLU A 350 -19.87 -5.74 25.17
N TRP A 351 -19.42 -4.67 25.81
CA TRP A 351 -18.00 -4.34 25.97
C TRP A 351 -17.72 -3.83 27.39
N THR A 352 -17.35 -4.77 28.23
CA THR A 352 -17.17 -4.61 29.67
C THR A 352 -15.73 -4.25 30.03
N THR A 353 -15.50 -3.86 31.29
CA THR A 353 -14.20 -3.38 31.81
C THR A 353 -13.15 -4.48 31.97
N ASP A 354 -13.57 -5.75 31.95
CA ASP A 354 -12.70 -6.93 31.88
C ASP A 354 -11.82 -6.91 30.63
N VAL A 355 -12.31 -6.32 29.53
CA VAL A 355 -11.57 -6.11 28.28
C VAL A 355 -11.41 -4.61 28.03
N ALA A 356 -10.95 -3.87 29.05
CA ALA A 356 -10.68 -2.46 28.93
C ALA A 356 -9.44 -2.19 28.08
N ILE A 357 -9.47 -1.13 27.27
CA ILE A 357 -8.31 -0.65 26.51
C ILE A 357 -7.47 0.26 27.40
N ASN A 358 -6.27 -0.20 27.77
CA ASN A 358 -5.29 0.60 28.51
C ASN A 358 -3.86 0.09 28.27
N GLU A 359 -2.89 0.81 28.80
CA GLU A 359 -1.45 0.49 28.69
C GLU A 359 -1.08 -0.94 29.16
N THR A 360 -1.83 -1.52 30.10
CA THR A 360 -1.52 -2.85 30.65
C THR A 360 -2.12 -3.99 29.84
N THR A 361 -3.30 -3.80 29.25
CA THR A 361 -4.03 -4.82 28.50
C THR A 361 -3.71 -4.82 27.01
N PHE A 362 -3.49 -3.65 26.42
CA PHE A 362 -3.21 -3.49 24.99
C PHE A 362 -2.12 -2.42 24.77
N PRO A 363 -0.85 -2.68 25.15
CA PRO A 363 0.23 -1.70 25.10
C PRO A 363 0.57 -1.22 23.68
N ALA A 364 0.33 -2.07 22.67
CA ALA A 364 0.65 -1.78 21.26
C ALA A 364 -0.53 -1.19 20.46
N LEU A 365 -1.69 -0.96 21.09
CA LEU A 365 -2.90 -0.59 20.36
C LEU A 365 -2.85 0.85 19.85
N GLN A 366 -2.93 0.98 18.54
CA GLN A 366 -2.88 2.24 17.81
C GLN A 366 -4.26 2.71 17.34
N SER A 367 -5.19 1.79 17.05
CA SER A 367 -6.46 2.16 16.44
C SER A 367 -7.65 1.34 16.93
N VAL A 368 -8.76 2.04 17.18
CA VAL A 368 -10.09 1.46 17.34
C VAL A 368 -11.01 2.01 16.27
N GLN A 369 -11.72 1.12 15.57
CA GLN A 369 -12.61 1.49 14.48
C GLN A 369 -13.99 0.86 14.66
N MET A 370 -15.05 1.65 14.53
CA MET A 370 -16.43 1.17 14.43
C MET A 370 -17.07 1.78 13.19
N ILE A 371 -17.50 0.93 12.26
CA ILE A 371 -18.00 1.36 10.95
C ILE A 371 -19.32 0.63 10.67
N ASP A 372 -20.35 1.38 10.27
CA ASP A 372 -21.68 0.85 9.91
C ASP A 372 -22.26 -0.07 11.00
N SER A 373 -22.02 0.24 12.27
CA SER A 373 -22.28 -0.65 13.39
C SER A 373 -23.32 -0.07 14.34
N ILE A 374 -23.98 -0.94 15.12
CA ILE A 374 -25.02 -0.54 16.07
C ILE A 374 -24.50 -0.79 17.48
N VAL A 375 -24.57 0.22 18.35
CA VAL A 375 -24.16 0.11 19.75
C VAL A 375 -25.40 0.05 20.64
N GLN A 376 -25.73 -1.13 21.18
CA GLN A 376 -26.91 -1.32 22.04
C GLN A 376 -26.62 -1.14 23.53
N CYS A 377 -25.35 -1.15 23.91
CA CYS A 377 -24.90 -1.00 25.30
C CYS A 377 -23.84 0.09 25.41
N VAL A 378 -23.67 0.67 26.59
CA VAL A 378 -22.56 1.59 26.86
C VAL A 378 -21.24 0.78 26.93
N PRO A 379 -20.28 0.99 26.00
CA PRO A 379 -19.06 0.19 25.94
C PRO A 379 -18.04 0.68 26.97
N THR A 380 -18.23 0.28 28.23
CA THR A 380 -17.38 0.69 29.36
C THR A 380 -15.88 0.40 29.15
N GLY A 381 -15.53 -0.62 28.34
CA GLY A 381 -14.14 -0.98 28.05
C GLY A 381 -13.34 0.10 27.30
N ILE A 382 -14.00 1.01 26.57
CA ILE A 382 -13.32 2.13 25.86
C ILE A 382 -13.57 3.50 26.49
N MET A 383 -14.22 3.53 27.66
CA MET A 383 -14.63 4.79 28.33
C MET A 383 -13.91 5.06 29.64
N GLN A 384 -13.57 4.02 30.41
CA GLN A 384 -13.19 4.21 31.83
C GLN A 384 -11.69 4.37 32.07
N HIS A 385 -10.84 3.91 31.15
CA HIS A 385 -9.40 3.89 31.33
C HIS A 385 -8.71 4.70 30.23
N ARG A 386 -7.57 5.31 30.59
CA ARG A 386 -6.71 6.00 29.62
C ARG A 386 -6.25 5.02 28.55
N PHE A 387 -6.42 5.42 27.30
CA PHE A 387 -5.82 4.72 26.17
C PHE A 387 -4.30 4.63 26.31
N PRO A 388 -3.69 3.59 25.72
CA PRO A 388 -2.25 3.41 25.75
C PRO A 388 -1.53 4.56 25.05
N SER A 389 -0.27 4.74 25.38
CA SER A 389 0.61 5.77 24.78
C SER A 389 0.82 5.60 23.29
N SER A 390 0.63 4.38 22.77
CA SER A 390 0.67 4.04 21.34
C SER A 390 -0.60 4.41 20.58
N PHE A 391 -1.67 4.82 21.27
CA PHE A 391 -2.96 5.07 20.64
C PHE A 391 -2.96 6.35 19.80
N GLU A 392 -3.37 6.21 18.54
CA GLU A 392 -3.36 7.31 17.57
C GLU A 392 -4.77 7.58 17.01
N TRP A 393 -5.52 6.54 16.64
CA TRP A 393 -6.73 6.67 15.80
C TRP A 393 -8.00 6.15 16.49
N LEU A 394 -8.98 7.02 16.65
CA LEU A 394 -10.35 6.63 16.97
C LEU A 394 -11.27 6.98 15.80
N ARG A 395 -11.76 5.94 15.10
CA ARG A 395 -12.63 6.10 13.93
C ARG A 395 -14.00 5.51 14.18
N LEU A 396 -15.01 6.36 14.03
CA LEU A 396 -16.42 6.04 14.20
C LEU A 396 -17.13 6.52 12.93
N LYS A 397 -17.83 5.63 12.24
CA LYS A 397 -18.55 5.95 11.00
C LYS A 397 -19.91 5.28 10.97
N SER A 398 -20.95 6.02 10.62
CA SER A 398 -22.32 5.51 10.48
C SER A 398 -22.72 4.63 11.66
N THR A 399 -22.41 5.11 12.86
CA THR A 399 -22.57 4.42 14.14
C THR A 399 -23.05 5.45 15.15
N ASP A 400 -24.26 5.30 15.69
CA ASP A 400 -24.79 6.21 16.71
C ASP A 400 -24.02 6.02 18.03
N VAL A 401 -23.31 7.07 18.45
CA VAL A 401 -22.46 7.05 19.65
C VAL A 401 -22.98 7.94 20.79
N ASN A 402 -24.13 8.60 20.62
CA ASN A 402 -24.68 9.50 21.64
C ASN A 402 -24.84 8.82 23.01
N ALA A 403 -25.09 7.51 23.02
CA ALA A 403 -25.26 6.73 24.23
C ALA A 403 -24.00 6.70 25.14
N PHE A 404 -22.80 6.90 24.59
CA PHE A 404 -21.55 6.74 25.34
C PHE A 404 -20.50 7.82 25.10
N ILE A 405 -20.83 8.84 24.30
CA ILE A 405 -19.92 9.95 24.00
C ILE A 405 -19.69 10.87 25.22
N HIS A 406 -20.55 10.77 26.24
CA HIS A 406 -20.43 11.50 27.49
C HIS A 406 -19.57 10.74 28.51
N GLY A 407 -18.64 11.44 29.17
CA GLY A 407 -17.83 10.85 30.24
C GLY A 407 -16.53 10.17 29.78
N VAL A 408 -16.12 10.35 28.52
CA VAL A 408 -14.91 9.72 27.92
C VAL A 408 -13.67 10.62 27.93
N GLN A 409 -13.76 11.79 28.57
CA GLN A 409 -12.68 12.80 28.59
C GLN A 409 -11.35 12.23 29.10
N ASP A 410 -11.38 11.36 30.11
CA ASP A 410 -10.19 10.76 30.67
C ASP A 410 -9.64 9.64 29.80
N ALA A 411 -10.48 8.97 28.99
CA ALA A 411 -10.05 7.87 28.15
C ALA A 411 -9.37 8.36 26.86
N TRP A 412 -9.97 9.33 26.18
CA TRP A 412 -9.61 9.70 24.81
C TRP A 412 -8.54 10.81 24.71
N TRP A 413 -8.00 11.25 25.84
CA TRP A 413 -7.08 12.39 25.96
C TRP A 413 -5.83 12.31 25.06
N SER A 414 -5.35 11.12 24.72
CA SER A 414 -4.15 10.86 23.90
C SER A 414 -4.43 10.61 22.41
N THR A 415 -5.67 10.83 21.95
CA THR A 415 -6.05 10.56 20.56
C THR A 415 -5.46 11.61 19.62
N HIS A 416 -4.77 11.17 18.56
CA HIS A 416 -4.19 12.05 17.56
C HIS A 416 -5.13 12.32 16.38
N TYR A 417 -5.93 11.33 16.00
CA TYR A 417 -6.87 11.39 14.89
C TYR A 417 -8.24 10.94 15.37
N PHE A 418 -9.19 11.87 15.43
CA PHE A 418 -10.56 11.59 15.84
C PHE A 418 -11.52 11.80 14.67
N HIS A 419 -12.09 10.70 14.19
CA HIS A 419 -13.03 10.70 13.09
C HIS A 419 -14.39 10.20 13.60
N CYS A 420 -15.42 11.02 13.49
CA CYS A 420 -16.81 10.66 13.76
C CYS A 420 -17.70 11.14 12.62
N ILE A 421 -17.89 10.29 11.61
CA ILE A 421 -18.66 10.62 10.40
C ILE A 421 -20.04 9.98 10.54
N ASP A 422 -21.13 10.74 10.37
CA ASP A 422 -22.49 10.19 10.44
C ASP A 422 -22.72 9.41 11.76
N CYS A 423 -22.33 10.04 12.87
CA CYS A 423 -22.38 9.47 14.22
C CYS A 423 -23.67 9.84 14.98
N GLY A 424 -24.57 10.60 14.35
CA GLY A 424 -25.78 11.13 14.99
C GLY A 424 -25.51 12.23 16.03
N LEU A 425 -24.32 12.84 16.05
CA LEU A 425 -23.96 13.84 17.07
C LEU A 425 -24.77 15.15 16.90
N ASP A 426 -25.41 15.62 17.97
CA ASP A 426 -26.07 16.93 18.05
C ASP A 426 -25.15 18.02 18.64
N ALA A 427 -24.18 17.59 19.46
CA ALA A 427 -23.10 18.41 19.98
C ALA A 427 -21.76 17.67 19.91
N ALA A 428 -20.66 18.42 19.83
CA ALA A 428 -19.33 17.81 19.83
C ALA A 428 -19.03 17.19 21.21
N PRO A 429 -18.32 16.05 21.27
CA PRO A 429 -17.93 15.42 22.52
C PRO A 429 -17.17 16.38 23.42
N GLN A 430 -17.57 16.50 24.69
CA GLN A 430 -16.82 17.27 25.70
C GLN A 430 -15.38 16.75 25.83
N ALA A 431 -15.14 15.48 25.52
CA ALA A 431 -13.80 14.89 25.51
C ALA A 431 -12.82 15.64 24.62
N ILE A 432 -13.27 16.22 23.49
CA ILE A 432 -12.42 16.97 22.55
C ILE A 432 -11.75 18.17 23.25
N GLU A 433 -12.37 18.75 24.27
CA GLU A 433 -11.80 19.86 25.05
C GLU A 433 -10.53 19.47 25.83
N TYR A 434 -10.32 18.16 26.03
CA TYR A 434 -9.24 17.60 26.83
C TYR A 434 -8.21 16.81 25.99
N ILE A 435 -8.40 16.73 24.65
CA ILE A 435 -7.45 16.05 23.76
C ILE A 435 -6.37 17.05 23.34
N HIS A 436 -5.17 16.90 23.89
CA HIS A 436 -4.07 17.85 23.68
C HIS A 436 -3.24 17.58 22.43
N ASP A 437 -3.22 16.34 21.95
CA ASP A 437 -2.37 15.89 20.83
C ASP A 437 -3.15 15.69 19.52
N LEU A 438 -4.35 16.27 19.40
CA LEU A 438 -5.23 16.13 18.24
C LEU A 438 -4.63 16.82 17.00
N ILE A 439 -4.37 16.05 15.95
CA ILE A 439 -3.82 16.49 14.65
C ILE A 439 -4.93 16.63 13.60
N ASP A 440 -5.91 15.72 13.63
CA ASP A 440 -7.01 15.67 12.66
C ASP A 440 -8.35 15.44 13.36
N LEU A 441 -9.30 16.32 13.05
CA LEU A 441 -10.67 16.28 13.56
C LEU A 441 -11.66 16.21 12.40
N GLU A 442 -12.35 15.07 12.27
CA GLU A 442 -13.36 14.83 11.25
C GLU A 442 -14.71 14.59 11.94
N LEU A 443 -15.66 15.49 11.72
CA LEU A 443 -17.01 15.44 12.30
C LEU A 443 -18.10 15.59 11.22
N SER A 444 -17.83 15.21 9.98
CA SER A 444 -18.79 15.39 8.89
C SER A 444 -20.08 14.58 9.04
N SER A 445 -21.13 15.07 8.36
CA SER A 445 -22.43 14.41 8.26
C SER A 445 -23.11 14.16 9.61
N ASN A 446 -22.87 15.03 10.60
CA ASN A 446 -23.59 15.03 11.87
C ASN A 446 -24.67 16.13 11.92
N GLU A 447 -25.31 16.30 13.07
CA GLU A 447 -26.35 17.30 13.33
C GLU A 447 -25.85 18.45 14.21
N LEU A 448 -24.53 18.70 14.20
CA LEU A 448 -23.90 19.68 15.08
C LEU A 448 -24.44 21.10 14.83
N SER A 449 -24.81 21.80 15.89
CA SER A 449 -25.19 23.22 15.81
C SER A 449 -24.01 24.17 16.04
N THR A 450 -23.05 23.77 16.87
CA THR A 450 -21.93 24.58 17.35
C THR A 450 -20.74 23.68 17.70
N LEU A 451 -19.55 24.27 17.79
CA LEU A 451 -18.36 23.62 18.36
C LEU A 451 -18.01 24.26 19.71
N PRO A 452 -17.38 23.52 20.65
CA PRO A 452 -16.95 24.07 21.92
C PRO A 452 -15.79 25.05 21.71
N ALA A 453 -15.89 26.26 22.27
CA ALA A 453 -14.82 27.27 22.22
C ALA A 453 -13.49 26.77 22.84
N SER A 454 -13.57 25.80 23.75
CA SER A 454 -12.44 25.11 24.40
C SER A 454 -11.67 24.15 23.48
N LEU A 455 -12.12 23.91 22.24
CA LEU A 455 -11.32 23.25 21.19
C LEU A 455 -9.97 23.96 20.94
N VAL A 456 -9.88 25.23 21.38
CA VAL A 456 -8.83 26.19 21.05
C VAL A 456 -7.77 26.31 22.17
N HIS A 457 -7.84 25.47 23.22
CA HIS A 457 -6.91 25.58 24.34
C HIS A 457 -5.47 25.20 23.95
N GLY A 458 -4.63 26.22 23.71
CA GLY A 458 -3.17 26.24 23.84
C GLY A 458 -2.38 25.25 22.98
N LYS A 459 -1.56 25.74 22.04
CA LYS A 459 -0.60 24.94 21.24
C LYS A 459 -1.16 23.60 20.69
N SER A 460 -2.45 23.52 20.39
CA SER A 460 -3.03 22.35 19.75
C SER A 460 -2.28 22.08 18.43
N PRO A 461 -1.80 20.85 18.17
CA PRO A 461 -1.11 20.50 16.93
C PRO A 461 -2.07 20.33 15.75
N LEU A 462 -3.38 20.63 15.92
CA LEU A 462 -4.43 20.43 14.94
C LEU A 462 -4.08 21.09 13.59
N ARG A 463 -4.12 20.27 12.52
CA ARG A 463 -3.83 20.65 11.13
C ARG A 463 -5.01 20.48 10.20
N TYR A 464 -5.89 19.54 10.49
CA TYR A 464 -7.02 19.21 9.62
C TYR A 464 -8.32 19.26 10.43
N MET A 465 -9.31 19.96 9.88
CA MET A 465 -10.64 20.03 10.48
C MET A 465 -11.71 19.92 9.40
N THR A 466 -12.56 18.90 9.49
CA THR A 466 -13.70 18.71 8.60
C THR A 466 -15.00 18.72 9.39
N LEU A 467 -15.90 19.61 9.00
CA LEU A 467 -17.24 19.81 9.55
C LEU A 467 -18.31 19.70 8.46
N ALA A 468 -17.97 19.13 7.31
CA ALA A 468 -18.82 19.06 6.15
C ALA A 468 -20.20 18.44 6.47
N GLU A 469 -21.25 18.89 5.79
CA GLU A 469 -22.63 18.42 5.91
C GLU A 469 -23.28 18.58 7.31
N ASN A 470 -22.69 19.37 8.21
CA ASN A 470 -23.35 19.80 9.45
C ASN A 470 -24.27 21.01 9.18
N ARG A 471 -25.48 20.74 8.70
CA ARG A 471 -26.42 21.78 8.22
C ARG A 471 -26.90 22.77 9.29
N MET A 472 -26.75 22.42 10.57
CA MET A 472 -27.18 23.25 11.70
C MET A 472 -26.13 24.29 12.10
N ILE A 473 -24.87 24.15 11.67
CA ILE A 473 -23.81 25.13 11.90
C ILE A 473 -24.07 26.39 11.06
N ARG A 474 -24.30 27.52 11.73
CA ARG A 474 -24.51 28.84 11.10
C ARG A 474 -23.35 29.79 11.26
N SER A 475 -22.53 29.56 12.27
CA SER A 475 -21.35 30.33 12.62
C SER A 475 -20.44 29.48 13.48
N LEU A 476 -19.14 29.78 13.45
CA LEU A 476 -18.16 29.26 14.40
C LEU A 476 -17.76 30.40 15.35
N ASP A 477 -17.41 30.05 16.59
CA ASP A 477 -16.95 31.02 17.59
C ASP A 477 -15.61 31.65 17.18
N ALA A 478 -15.33 32.85 17.71
CA ALA A 478 -14.14 33.63 17.36
C ALA A 478 -12.84 32.85 17.66
N GLU A 479 -12.85 32.07 18.74
CA GLU A 479 -11.76 31.21 19.14
C GLU A 479 -11.52 30.11 18.09
N VAL A 480 -12.58 29.47 17.57
CA VAL A 480 -12.45 28.43 16.53
C VAL A 480 -11.89 29.02 15.25
N TRP A 481 -12.32 30.23 14.88
CA TRP A 481 -11.74 30.95 13.74
C TRP A 481 -10.26 31.30 13.93
N ALA A 482 -9.79 31.49 15.16
CA ALA A 482 -8.37 31.74 15.41
C ALA A 482 -7.47 30.53 15.05
N LEU A 483 -8.01 29.30 15.11
CA LEU A 483 -7.29 28.09 14.70
C LEU A 483 -7.02 28.02 13.20
N VAL A 484 -7.79 28.72 12.37
CA VAL A 484 -7.68 28.65 10.91
C VAL A 484 -6.27 29.03 10.43
N SER A 485 -5.59 29.92 11.15
CA SER A 485 -4.21 30.33 10.85
C SER A 485 -3.16 29.21 10.99
N GLN A 486 -3.43 28.16 11.76
CA GLN A 486 -2.52 27.01 11.95
C GLN A 486 -2.95 25.74 11.21
N LEU A 487 -4.19 25.71 10.69
CA LEU A 487 -4.71 24.60 9.90
C LEU A 487 -4.08 24.58 8.51
N ASN A 488 -3.91 23.38 7.97
CA ASN A 488 -3.66 23.16 6.56
C ASN A 488 -4.99 23.09 5.78
N LEU A 489 -6.04 22.57 6.42
CA LEU A 489 -7.35 22.36 5.80
C LEU A 489 -8.48 22.64 6.79
N LEU A 490 -9.47 23.40 6.32
CA LEU A 490 -10.77 23.55 6.95
C LEU A 490 -11.86 23.22 5.92
N ASP A 491 -12.63 22.16 6.14
CA ASP A 491 -13.74 21.78 5.27
C ASP A 491 -15.08 22.01 5.99
N ILE A 492 -15.83 23.02 5.51
CA ILE A 492 -17.14 23.43 6.04
C ILE A 492 -18.25 23.29 4.98
N GLN A 493 -18.04 22.44 3.98
CA GLN A 493 -18.99 22.26 2.88
C GLN A 493 -20.38 21.85 3.38
N GLY A 494 -21.44 22.30 2.74
CA GLY A 494 -22.81 21.92 3.10
C GLY A 494 -23.27 22.37 4.50
N THR A 495 -22.53 23.26 5.16
CA THR A 495 -22.98 23.96 6.38
C THR A 495 -23.79 25.21 6.01
N ASN A 496 -24.35 25.90 7.01
CA ASN A 496 -25.11 27.15 6.81
C ASN A 496 -24.32 28.40 7.24
N ILE A 497 -22.98 28.34 7.16
CA ILE A 497 -22.10 29.46 7.51
C ILE A 497 -22.23 30.55 6.45
N SER A 498 -22.45 31.79 6.90
CA SER A 498 -22.68 32.96 6.01
C SER A 498 -21.65 34.06 6.11
N THR A 499 -20.80 34.05 7.15
CA THR A 499 -19.79 35.08 7.39
C THR A 499 -18.50 34.46 7.90
N ILE A 500 -17.37 34.93 7.37
CA ILE A 500 -16.03 34.65 7.90
C ILE A 500 -15.51 35.93 8.56
N PRO A 501 -14.97 35.89 9.79
CA PRO A 501 -14.35 37.06 10.40
C PRO A 501 -13.18 37.57 9.55
N VAL A 502 -13.10 38.89 9.37
CA VAL A 502 -12.07 39.55 8.55
C VAL A 502 -10.66 39.14 8.99
N ASP A 503 -10.43 39.01 10.30
CA ASP A 503 -9.14 38.63 10.87
C ASP A 503 -8.72 37.18 10.58
N ALA A 504 -9.68 36.28 10.28
CA ALA A 504 -9.40 34.86 10.01
C ALA A 504 -8.79 34.62 8.62
N THR A 505 -8.98 35.55 7.68
CA THR A 505 -8.50 35.44 6.29
C THR A 505 -7.49 36.52 5.89
N ASN A 506 -7.21 37.46 6.79
CA ASN A 506 -6.32 38.60 6.55
C ASN A 506 -4.83 38.23 6.61
N ASP A 507 -4.49 37.06 7.13
CA ASP A 507 -3.12 36.58 7.11
C ASP A 507 -2.79 35.99 5.73
N ALA A 508 -2.26 36.82 4.84
CA ALA A 508 -1.80 36.39 3.51
C ALA A 508 -0.64 35.37 3.57
N SER A 509 -0.12 35.05 4.76
CA SER A 509 0.90 34.01 4.97
C SER A 509 0.34 32.65 5.43
N SER A 510 -0.98 32.53 5.65
CA SER A 510 -1.59 31.24 5.99
C SER A 510 -1.82 30.39 4.74
N ASP A 511 -1.15 29.23 4.64
CA ASP A 511 -1.33 28.23 3.58
C ASP A 511 -2.60 27.36 3.77
N VAL A 512 -3.61 27.84 4.51
CA VAL A 512 -4.82 27.09 4.82
C VAL A 512 -5.75 27.01 3.61
N GLU A 513 -6.24 25.80 3.33
CA GLU A 513 -7.30 25.57 2.34
C GLU A 513 -8.68 25.54 3.02
N ILE A 514 -9.58 26.46 2.66
CA ILE A 514 -10.94 26.51 3.22
C ILE A 514 -11.94 26.06 2.16
N TRP A 515 -12.56 24.90 2.33
CA TRP A 515 -13.58 24.37 1.43
C TRP A 515 -14.99 24.69 1.94
N ALA A 516 -15.78 25.41 1.15
CA ALA A 516 -17.08 25.94 1.58
C ALA A 516 -18.21 25.77 0.55
N PHE A 517 -18.04 24.86 -0.42
CA PHE A 517 -19.10 24.51 -1.37
C PHE A 517 -20.43 24.19 -0.67
N GLY A 518 -21.54 24.70 -1.23
CA GLY A 518 -22.87 24.51 -0.66
C GLY A 518 -23.20 25.37 0.56
N THR A 519 -22.29 26.26 0.99
CA THR A 519 -22.58 27.24 2.06
C THR A 519 -23.06 28.59 1.49
N PRO A 520 -23.77 29.42 2.28
CA PRO A 520 -24.10 30.80 1.90
C PRO A 520 -22.88 31.68 1.55
N LEU A 521 -21.67 31.38 2.05
CA LEU A 521 -20.43 32.09 1.69
C LEU A 521 -20.14 32.06 0.19
N CYS A 522 -20.50 30.97 -0.47
CA CYS A 522 -20.28 30.79 -1.90
C CYS A 522 -21.39 31.37 -2.77
N SER A 523 -22.43 31.96 -2.16
CA SER A 523 -23.57 32.58 -2.86
C SER A 523 -23.42 34.09 -3.03
N SER A 524 -22.51 34.75 -2.30
CA SER A 524 -22.30 36.20 -2.37
C SER A 524 -21.25 36.60 -3.41
N ASP A 525 -21.58 37.58 -4.25
CA ASP A 525 -20.70 38.18 -5.30
C ASP A 525 -19.56 39.08 -4.74
N SER A 526 -19.36 39.10 -3.42
CA SER A 526 -18.29 39.88 -2.80
C SER A 526 -16.91 39.26 -3.03
N THR A 527 -15.87 40.09 -2.90
CA THR A 527 -14.46 39.68 -2.96
C THR A 527 -14.20 38.52 -1.99
N ARG A 528 -14.08 37.32 -2.55
CA ARG A 528 -13.77 36.10 -1.79
C ARG A 528 -12.31 36.16 -1.32
N PRO A 529 -12.02 35.77 -0.07
CA PRO A 529 -10.65 35.60 0.37
C PRO A 529 -9.97 34.50 -0.46
N PRO A 530 -8.67 34.62 -0.79
CA PRO A 530 -7.98 33.69 -1.68
C PRO A 530 -7.92 32.25 -1.15
N GLN A 531 -8.03 32.06 0.16
CA GLN A 531 -8.03 30.75 0.83
C GLN A 531 -9.38 30.01 0.68
N LEU A 532 -10.44 30.67 0.22
CA LEU A 532 -11.79 30.12 0.16
C LEU A 532 -12.10 29.47 -1.19
N THR A 533 -12.23 28.15 -1.18
CA THR A 533 -12.63 27.32 -2.32
C THR A 533 -14.13 27.03 -2.27
N CYS A 534 -14.82 27.42 -3.34
CA CYS A 534 -16.26 27.19 -3.54
C CYS A 534 -16.55 26.08 -4.56
N GLU A 535 -15.53 25.31 -4.94
CA GLU A 535 -15.70 24.11 -5.74
C GLU A 535 -16.01 22.94 -4.82
N GLN A 536 -16.83 22.01 -5.29
CA GLN A 536 -17.12 20.81 -4.52
C GLN A 536 -15.85 19.99 -4.38
N ARG A 537 -15.41 19.78 -3.14
CA ARG A 537 -14.45 18.71 -2.84
C ARG A 537 -15.18 17.41 -3.06
N GLU A 538 -14.71 16.56 -3.96
CA GLU A 538 -15.32 15.24 -4.15
C GLU A 538 -15.30 14.51 -2.79
N LYS A 539 -16.48 14.11 -2.31
CA LYS A 539 -16.64 13.48 -1.00
C LYS A 539 -15.79 12.22 -0.97
N SER A 540 -14.90 12.11 0.01
CA SER A 540 -14.37 10.84 0.46
C SER A 540 -15.53 10.02 1.03
N ALA A 541 -16.19 9.22 0.18
CA ALA A 541 -17.28 8.34 0.57
C ALA A 541 -16.80 7.20 1.48
#